data_AF-A0A553FAY9-F1
#
_entry.id   AF-A0A553FAY9-F1
#
_cell.length_a   1.000
_cell.length_b   1.000
_cell.length_c   1.000
_cell.angle_alpha   90.00
_cell.angle_beta   90.00
_cell.angle_gamma   90.00
#
_symmetry.space_group_name_H-M   'P 1'
#
loop_
_entity.id
_entity.type
_entity.pdbx_description
1 polymer ?
#
loop_
_entity_poly.entity_id
_entity_poly.type
_entity_poly.pdbx_seq_one_letter_code
_entity_poly.pdbx_strand_id
1 'polypeptide(L)'
;MKLNLNKLYVVYKPTKYSEKVDVFDGRPDTLAGLFRQVLGGLKESQVHAIYTTAAEADKEANELLSKRSKSHKKSKQIKRGEGYAIFTKDVPAKDRYHVQSKPKVYASRKEAEQALAAALKQGWKKSELKILKY
;
A
#
# COMPACT_ATOMS: atom_id res chain seq x y z
N MET A 1 -7.31 -36.36 10.90
CA MET A 1 -7.21 -35.34 11.95
C MET A 1 -8.63 -35.02 12.42
N LYS A 2 -8.98 -35.20 13.70
CA LYS A 2 -10.34 -34.93 14.20
C LYS A 2 -10.51 -33.42 14.36
N LEU A 3 -11.37 -32.80 13.56
CA LEU A 3 -11.74 -31.39 13.72
C LEU A 3 -12.45 -31.22 15.06
N ASN A 4 -11.93 -30.36 15.92
CA ASN A 4 -12.49 -30.11 17.24
C ASN A 4 -13.18 -28.75 17.22
N LEU A 5 -14.48 -28.74 16.92
CA LEU A 5 -15.31 -27.52 16.79
C LEU A 5 -15.46 -26.75 18.12
N ASN A 6 -14.98 -27.33 19.23
CA ASN A 6 -14.91 -26.69 20.53
C ASN A 6 -13.71 -25.75 20.69
N LYS A 7 -12.80 -25.69 19.70
CA LYS A 7 -11.62 -24.81 19.72
C LYS A 7 -11.51 -24.11 18.37
N LEU A 8 -12.00 -22.88 18.32
CA LEU A 8 -11.93 -21.99 17.17
C LEU A 8 -10.97 -20.85 17.48
N TYR A 9 -10.19 -20.42 16.51
CA TYR A 9 -9.24 -19.31 16.63
C TYR A 9 -9.66 -18.24 15.65
N VAL A 10 -10.06 -17.08 16.16
CA VAL A 10 -10.55 -15.97 15.35
C VAL A 10 -9.40 -15.03 15.06
N VAL A 11 -9.18 -14.74 13.77
CA VAL A 11 -8.23 -13.71 13.33
C VAL A 11 -9.02 -12.49 12.90
N TYR A 12 -8.76 -11.36 13.54
CA TYR A 12 -9.40 -10.08 13.25
C TYR A 12 -8.62 -9.27 12.22
N LYS A 13 -9.31 -8.40 11.48
CA LYS A 13 -8.65 -7.48 10.55
C LYS A 13 -7.92 -6.39 11.35
N PRO A 14 -6.64 -6.15 11.07
CA PRO A 14 -5.87 -5.11 11.77
C PRO A 14 -6.41 -3.70 11.44
N THR A 15 -6.57 -2.88 12.47
CA THR A 15 -6.84 -1.43 12.36
C THR A 15 -5.54 -0.61 12.33
N LYS A 16 -5.64 0.72 12.16
CA LYS A 16 -4.47 1.63 12.10
C LYS A 16 -3.57 1.58 13.35
N TYR A 17 -4.05 1.11 14.49
CA TYR A 17 -3.25 1.01 15.71
C TYR A 17 -3.15 -0.42 16.24
N SER A 18 -3.62 -1.41 15.47
CA SER A 18 -3.64 -2.78 15.94
C SER A 18 -2.26 -3.38 16.09
N GLU A 19 -2.04 -3.96 17.26
CA GLU A 19 -0.93 -4.84 17.59
C GLU A 19 -1.30 -6.30 17.31
N LYS A 20 -0.33 -7.22 17.48
CA LYS A 20 -0.57 -8.65 17.26
C LYS A 20 -1.70 -9.19 18.14
N VAL A 21 -1.75 -8.75 19.39
CA VAL A 21 -2.79 -9.13 20.36
C VAL A 21 -4.20 -8.69 19.95
N ASP A 22 -4.33 -7.62 19.15
CA ASP A 22 -5.63 -7.17 18.63
C ASP A 22 -6.10 -7.97 17.41
N VAL A 23 -5.14 -8.57 16.69
CA VAL A 23 -5.38 -9.41 15.51
C VAL A 23 -5.64 -10.85 15.92
N PHE A 24 -4.88 -11.36 16.89
CA PHE A 24 -4.99 -12.70 17.41
C PHE A 24 -4.41 -12.79 18.83
N ASP A 25 -5.22 -13.21 19.79
CA ASP A 25 -4.86 -13.30 21.22
C ASP A 25 -4.36 -14.69 21.65
N GLY A 26 -4.38 -15.66 20.74
CA GLY A 26 -3.96 -17.04 21.00
C GLY A 26 -4.98 -17.88 21.77
N ARG A 27 -6.13 -17.31 22.16
CA ARG A 27 -7.12 -18.02 22.98
C ARG A 27 -8.09 -18.77 22.08
N PRO A 28 -8.35 -20.05 22.37
CA PRO A 28 -9.41 -20.77 21.68
C PRO A 28 -10.76 -20.25 22.17
N ASP A 29 -11.62 -19.93 21.22
CA ASP A 29 -13.01 -19.60 21.46
C ASP A 29 -13.90 -20.81 21.16
N THR A 30 -15.13 -20.76 21.67
CA THR A 30 -16.17 -21.75 21.36
C THR A 30 -17.18 -21.16 20.40
N LEU A 31 -17.94 -22.01 19.72
CA LEU A 31 -19.01 -21.57 18.82
C LEU A 31 -20.04 -20.67 19.54
N ALA A 32 -20.37 -21.01 20.80
CA ALA A 32 -21.23 -20.18 21.64
C ALA A 32 -20.59 -18.83 22.03
N GLY A 33 -19.28 -18.80 22.27
CA GLY A 33 -18.53 -17.56 22.55
C GLY A 33 -18.51 -16.63 21.34
N LEU A 34 -18.27 -17.17 20.16
CA LEU A 34 -18.35 -16.46 18.87
C LEU A 34 -19.76 -15.89 18.64
N PHE A 35 -20.81 -16.68 18.87
CA PHE A 35 -22.19 -16.19 18.78
C PHE A 35 -22.45 -15.01 19.72
N ARG A 36 -21.95 -15.08 20.97
CA ARG A 36 -22.08 -13.97 21.93
C ARG A 36 -21.30 -12.73 21.50
N GLN A 37 -20.14 -12.88 20.88
CA GLN A 37 -19.38 -11.74 20.33
C GLN A 37 -20.13 -11.07 19.19
N VAL A 38 -20.73 -11.85 18.28
CA VAL A 38 -21.57 -11.32 17.19
C VAL A 38 -22.79 -10.58 17.77
N LEU A 39 -23.48 -11.15 18.75
CA LEU A 39 -24.56 -10.48 19.48
C LEU A 39 -24.08 -9.21 20.21
N GLY A 40 -22.84 -9.22 20.70
CA GLY A 40 -22.15 -8.08 21.32
C GLY A 40 -21.68 -7.00 20.34
N GLY A 41 -21.95 -7.16 19.04
CA GLY A 41 -21.65 -6.16 18.02
C GLY A 41 -20.40 -6.43 17.19
N LEU A 42 -19.79 -7.63 17.28
CA LEU A 42 -18.75 -8.05 16.35
C LEU A 42 -19.33 -8.14 14.93
N LYS A 43 -18.80 -7.31 14.02
CA LYS A 43 -19.25 -7.30 12.63
C LYS A 43 -18.42 -8.28 11.80
N GLU A 44 -19.05 -8.96 10.86
CA GLU A 44 -18.37 -9.82 9.88
C GLU A 44 -17.24 -9.09 9.14
N SER A 45 -17.43 -7.79 8.90
CA SER A 45 -16.41 -6.95 8.26
C SER A 45 -15.10 -6.86 9.05
N GLN A 46 -15.13 -7.08 10.37
CA GLN A 46 -13.99 -7.02 11.28
C GLN A 46 -13.26 -8.37 11.41
N VAL A 47 -13.91 -9.47 11.04
CA VAL A 47 -13.29 -10.80 11.05
C VAL A 47 -12.56 -11.02 9.72
N HIS A 48 -11.33 -11.51 9.80
CA HIS A 48 -10.58 -11.93 8.61
C HIS A 48 -10.86 -13.40 8.30
N ALA A 49 -10.66 -14.27 9.29
CA ALA A 49 -10.85 -15.71 9.14
C ALA A 49 -11.00 -16.39 10.51
N ILE A 50 -11.57 -17.60 10.50
CA ILE A 50 -11.68 -18.47 11.67
C ILE A 50 -10.95 -19.78 11.35
N TYR A 51 -10.07 -20.19 12.25
CA TYR A 51 -9.25 -21.40 12.11
C TYR A 51 -9.56 -22.40 13.22
N THR A 52 -9.20 -23.66 12.98
CA THR A 52 -9.35 -24.74 13.97
C THR A 52 -8.05 -25.05 14.69
N THR A 53 -6.93 -24.46 14.25
CA THR A 53 -5.62 -24.62 14.88
C THR A 53 -4.99 -23.26 15.19
N ALA A 54 -4.33 -23.18 16.35
CA ALA A 54 -3.65 -21.95 16.77
C ALA A 54 -2.47 -21.61 15.83
N ALA A 55 -1.79 -22.63 15.32
CA ALA A 55 -0.63 -22.45 14.46
C ALA A 55 -0.99 -21.80 13.11
N GLU A 56 -2.12 -22.20 12.51
CA GLU A 56 -2.62 -21.58 11.27
C GLU A 56 -3.04 -20.13 11.52
N ALA A 57 -3.79 -19.88 12.60
CA ALA A 57 -4.21 -18.54 12.98
C ALA A 57 -3.02 -17.60 13.25
N ASP A 58 -1.99 -18.07 13.97
CA ASP A 58 -0.81 -17.27 14.27
C ASP A 58 -0.02 -16.92 13.00
N LYS A 59 0.09 -17.87 12.07
CA LYS A 59 0.79 -17.66 10.80
C LYS A 59 0.09 -16.59 9.96
N GLU A 60 -1.24 -16.67 9.84
CA GLU A 60 -2.04 -15.67 9.12
C GLU A 60 -1.97 -14.29 9.79
N ALA A 61 -2.07 -14.24 11.12
CA ALA A 61 -1.97 -12.99 11.87
C ALA A 61 -0.61 -12.29 11.64
N ASN A 62 0.49 -13.04 11.67
CA ASN A 62 1.82 -12.52 11.37
C ASN A 62 1.93 -12.05 9.91
N GLU A 63 1.36 -12.78 8.96
CA GLU A 63 1.33 -12.37 7.55
C GLU A 63 0.59 -11.06 7.34
N LEU A 64 -0.60 -10.90 7.93
CA LEU A 64 -1.41 -9.68 7.85
C LEU A 64 -0.65 -8.46 8.36
N LEU A 65 0.03 -8.61 9.50
CA LEU A 65 0.84 -7.53 10.09
C LEU A 65 2.08 -7.23 9.25
N SER A 66 2.72 -8.24 8.66
CA SER A 66 3.90 -8.06 7.80
C SER A 66 3.59 -7.42 6.44
N LYS A 67 2.41 -7.71 5.86
CA LYS A 67 1.94 -7.06 4.62
C LYS A 67 1.71 -5.57 4.86
N ARG A 68 1.23 -5.22 6.04
CA ARG A 68 1.02 -3.83 6.46
C ARG A 68 2.31 -3.04 6.60
N SER A 69 3.37 -3.61 7.18
CA SER A 69 4.66 -2.91 7.36
C SER A 69 5.37 -2.60 6.04
N LYS A 70 5.07 -3.34 4.97
CA LYS A 70 5.68 -3.14 3.64
C LYS A 70 5.13 -1.93 2.84
N SER A 71 4.06 -1.28 3.30
CA SER A 71 3.33 -0.27 2.51
C SER A 71 3.90 1.16 2.53
N HIS A 72 5.01 1.44 3.21
CA HIS A 72 5.63 2.77 3.19
C HIS A 72 7.11 2.74 2.82
N LYS A 73 7.44 2.19 1.63
CA LYS A 73 8.60 2.71 0.92
C LYS A 73 8.26 4.14 0.49
N LYS A 74 8.60 5.12 1.34
CA LYS A 74 8.65 6.53 0.93
C LYS A 74 9.51 6.57 -0.34
N SER A 75 8.90 6.82 -1.49
CA SER A 75 9.64 7.12 -2.72
C SER A 75 10.65 8.20 -2.35
N LYS A 76 11.96 7.91 -2.48
CA LYS A 76 13.01 8.88 -2.13
C LYS A 76 12.66 10.21 -2.81
N GLN A 77 12.45 11.26 -2.03
CA GLN A 77 12.23 12.59 -2.58
C GLN A 77 13.51 12.98 -3.32
N ILE A 78 13.42 13.10 -4.65
CA ILE A 78 14.54 13.52 -5.49
C ILE A 78 14.78 14.99 -5.20
N LYS A 79 16.00 15.35 -4.76
CA LYS A 79 16.37 16.73 -4.47
C LYS A 79 16.53 17.51 -5.79
N ARG A 80 16.36 18.83 -5.72
CA ARG A 80 16.69 19.74 -6.85
C ARG A 80 18.15 19.53 -7.23
N GLY A 81 18.43 19.28 -8.51
CA GLY A 81 19.75 18.96 -9.04
C GLY A 81 20.07 17.46 -9.18
N GLU A 82 19.24 16.55 -8.69
CA GLU A 82 19.52 15.10 -8.68
C GLU A 82 18.61 14.27 -9.60
N GLY A 83 17.69 14.92 -10.33
CA GLY A 83 16.69 14.24 -11.16
C GLY A 83 16.56 14.78 -12.58
N TYR A 84 15.78 14.10 -13.39
CA TYR A 84 15.38 14.54 -14.72
C TYR A 84 13.87 14.78 -14.76
N ALA A 85 13.42 15.86 -15.40
CA ALA A 85 12.01 16.13 -15.61
C ALA A 85 11.75 16.39 -17.10
N ILE A 86 10.54 16.04 -17.55
CA ILE A 86 10.07 16.33 -18.90
C ILE A 86 9.36 17.68 -18.86
N PHE A 87 9.84 18.63 -19.66
CA PHE A 87 9.26 19.97 -19.78
C PHE A 87 8.63 20.15 -21.15
N THR A 88 7.48 20.83 -21.20
CA THR A 88 6.89 21.31 -22.46
C THR A 88 7.54 22.63 -22.90
N LYS A 89 7.57 22.88 -24.22
CA LYS A 89 8.25 24.01 -24.86
C LYS A 89 7.62 25.37 -24.51
N ASP A 90 6.39 25.37 -24.01
CA ASP A 90 5.63 26.57 -23.64
C ASP A 90 5.99 27.18 -22.28
N VAL A 91 7.03 26.66 -21.60
CA VAL A 91 7.48 27.24 -20.32
C VAL A 91 8.85 27.92 -20.50
N PRO A 92 8.88 29.26 -20.68
CA PRO A 92 10.12 30.01 -20.79
C PRO A 92 10.97 29.83 -19.53
N ALA A 93 12.30 29.78 -19.69
CA ALA A 93 13.26 29.37 -18.65
C ALA A 93 13.15 30.16 -17.32
N LYS A 94 12.66 31.40 -17.38
CA LYS A 94 12.43 32.28 -16.22
C LYS A 94 11.23 31.85 -15.36
N ASP A 95 10.21 31.24 -15.97
CA ASP A 95 8.94 30.89 -15.33
C ASP A 95 8.76 29.39 -15.08
N ARG A 96 9.82 28.59 -15.34
CA ARG A 96 9.83 27.11 -15.15
C ARG A 96 9.57 26.65 -13.71
N TYR A 97 9.65 27.57 -12.74
CA TYR A 97 9.37 27.31 -11.33
C TYR A 97 7.99 27.82 -10.86
N HIS A 98 7.20 28.45 -11.75
CA HIS A 98 5.83 28.93 -11.49
C HIS A 98 4.76 28.09 -12.19
N VAL A 99 5.06 26.82 -12.48
CA VAL A 99 4.06 25.87 -12.98
C VAL A 99 3.13 25.52 -11.80
N GLN A 100 1.83 25.77 -11.93
CA GLN A 100 0.81 25.46 -10.90
C GLN A 100 0.82 23.97 -10.48
N SER A 101 1.34 23.08 -11.33
CA SER A 101 1.59 21.67 -11.02
C SER A 101 3.09 21.37 -10.93
N LYS A 102 3.53 20.78 -9.80
CA LYS A 102 4.91 20.31 -9.62
C LYS A 102 5.30 19.34 -10.75
N PRO A 103 6.44 19.52 -11.44
CA PRO A 103 6.85 18.63 -12.52
C PRO A 103 7.14 17.22 -11.98
N LYS A 104 6.81 16.20 -12.77
CA LYS A 104 7.14 14.81 -12.42
C LYS A 104 8.63 14.58 -12.64
N VAL A 105 9.35 14.32 -11.56
CA VAL A 105 10.80 14.10 -11.55
C VAL A 105 11.10 12.60 -11.54
N TYR A 106 12.00 12.20 -12.42
CA TYR A 106 12.48 10.82 -12.59
C TYR A 106 13.91 10.71 -12.06
N ALA A 107 14.25 9.54 -11.49
CA ALA A 107 15.55 9.31 -10.87
C ALA A 107 16.64 9.09 -11.92
N SER A 108 16.29 8.59 -13.10
CA SER A 108 17.22 8.35 -14.19
C SER A 108 16.76 8.93 -15.52
N ARG A 109 17.72 9.20 -16.41
CA ARG A 109 17.45 9.63 -17.78
C ARG A 109 16.64 8.60 -18.57
N LYS A 110 16.91 7.30 -18.35
CA LYS A 110 16.19 6.19 -19.01
C LYS A 110 14.70 6.16 -18.64
N GLU A 111 14.37 6.41 -17.37
CA GLU A 111 12.99 6.51 -16.91
C GLU A 111 12.28 7.73 -17.52
N ALA A 112 12.97 8.86 -17.64
CA ALA A 112 12.43 10.06 -18.30
C ALA A 112 12.18 9.81 -19.81
N GLU A 113 13.03 9.05 -20.48
CA GLU A 113 12.85 8.67 -21.89
C GLU A 113 11.66 7.72 -22.08
N GLN A 114 11.47 6.75 -21.18
CA GLN A 114 10.29 5.86 -21.20
C GLN A 114 8.99 6.63 -20.95
N ALA A 115 9.00 7.55 -19.99
CA ALA A 115 7.85 8.41 -19.73
C ALA A 115 7.56 9.36 -20.90
N LEU A 116 8.59 9.86 -21.58
CA LEU A 116 8.44 10.64 -22.81
C LEU A 116 7.82 9.79 -23.91
N ALA A 117 8.28 8.55 -24.12
CA ALA A 117 7.69 7.62 -25.09
C ALA A 117 6.22 7.30 -24.77
N ALA A 118 5.86 7.18 -23.50
CA ALA A 118 4.48 7.01 -23.06
C ALA A 118 3.62 8.26 -23.34
N ALA A 119 4.16 9.47 -23.09
CA ALA A 119 3.48 10.72 -23.41
C ALA A 119 3.26 10.89 -24.93
N LEU A 120 4.24 10.51 -25.75
CA LEU A 120 4.10 10.50 -27.22
C LEU A 120 2.98 9.56 -27.68
N LYS A 121 2.85 8.38 -27.07
CA LYS A 121 1.74 7.45 -27.34
C LYS A 121 0.37 8.00 -26.93
N GLN A 122 0.32 8.90 -25.96
CA GLN A 122 -0.90 9.61 -25.54
C GLN A 122 -1.22 10.83 -26.42
N GLY A 123 -0.51 11.03 -27.54
CA GLY A 123 -0.79 12.08 -28.52
C GLY A 123 0.00 13.38 -28.32
N TRP A 124 0.99 13.40 -27.42
CA TRP A 124 1.82 14.58 -27.21
C TRP A 124 2.87 14.71 -28.32
N LYS A 125 3.16 15.93 -28.78
CA LYS A 125 4.12 16.16 -29.87
C LYS A 125 5.56 16.16 -29.37
N LYS A 126 6.43 15.39 -30.03
CA LYS A 126 7.87 15.28 -29.69
C LYS A 126 8.62 16.62 -29.77
N SER A 127 8.15 17.54 -30.63
CA SER A 127 8.69 18.89 -30.77
C SER A 127 8.52 19.76 -29.52
N GLU A 128 7.58 19.40 -28.64
CA GLU A 128 7.23 20.16 -27.46
C GLU A 128 7.92 19.64 -26.20
N LEU A 129 8.43 18.40 -26.18
CA LEU A 129 8.94 17.77 -24.97
C LEU A 129 10.47 17.73 -24.92
N LYS A 130 11.06 18.30 -23.85
CA LYS A 130 12.49 18.23 -23.57
C LYS A 130 12.76 17.61 -22.20
N ILE A 131 13.70 16.69 -22.14
CA ILE A 131 14.23 16.16 -20.86
C ILE A 131 15.30 17.13 -20.38
N LEU A 132 15.08 17.74 -19.21
CA LEU A 132 16.06 18.60 -18.55
C LEU A 132 16.36 18.08 -17.15
N LYS A 133 17.51 18.48 -16.61
CA LYS A 133 17.87 18.24 -15.22
C LYS A 133 16.96 19.10 -14.32
N TYR A 134 16.40 18.50 -13.28
CA TYR A 134 15.50 19.12 -12.30
C TYR A 134 16.25 20.06 -11.36
#